data_AF-A0AAD3CRV7-F1
#
_entry.id   AF-A0AAD3CRV7-F1
#
_cell.length_a   1.000
_cell.length_b   1.000
_cell.length_c   1.000
_cell.angle_alpha   90.00
_cell.angle_beta   90.00
_cell.angle_gamma   90.00
#
_symmetry.space_group_name_H-M   'P 1'
#
loop_
_entity.id
_entity.type
_entity.pdbx_description
1 polymer ?
#
loop_
_entity_poly.entity_id
_entity_poly.type
_entity_poly.pdbx_seq_one_letter_code
_entity_poly.pdbx_strand_id
1 'polypeptide(L)'
;MKLIIASALIVSTAAFAPAPVAFKTTALNANIRGPTEKSEELRFGWDGTTALGGAVEVAKPSRMLEEIRAAGETIPEACELFNANLEMDGDSVMFEDVIALIDEHYESGLIEFKNGDIVNKQGENEGSAKVLSYAALSNLDKETTLKLWGQYYRDVLATPDGDDHGNIRNFMKTGWEGVPFENGIALTRKNSGDNEWDAFAESWIP
;
A
#
# COMPACT_ATOMS: atom_id res chain seq x y z
N MET A 1 -63.20 -44.55 36.90
CA MET A 1 -63.45 -45.74 36.04
C MET A 1 -64.30 -45.31 34.85
N LYS A 2 -63.66 -45.07 33.70
CA LYS A 2 -64.25 -45.18 32.35
C LYS A 2 -63.11 -45.17 31.34
N LEU A 3 -62.97 -46.32 30.68
CA LEU A 3 -62.00 -46.67 29.67
C LEU A 3 -62.51 -46.12 28.32
N ILE A 4 -61.68 -45.40 27.57
CA ILE A 4 -61.93 -45.14 26.14
C ILE A 4 -60.66 -45.52 25.37
N ILE A 5 -60.88 -46.33 24.35
CA ILE A 5 -59.91 -47.04 23.51
C ILE A 5 -59.78 -46.30 22.17
N ALA A 6 -58.62 -46.46 21.54
CA ALA A 6 -58.29 -46.19 20.13
C ALA A 6 -58.01 -44.70 19.79
N SER A 7 -57.02 -44.34 18.98
CA SER A 7 -56.38 -45.05 17.88
C SER A 7 -54.92 -44.60 17.74
N ALA A 8 -54.01 -45.54 17.47
CA ALA A 8 -52.64 -45.23 17.08
C ALA A 8 -52.63 -44.73 15.63
N LEU A 9 -52.32 -43.45 15.42
CA LEU A 9 -51.97 -42.92 14.11
C LEU A 9 -50.47 -43.16 13.88
N ILE A 10 -50.14 -44.04 12.94
CA ILE A 10 -48.79 -44.21 12.41
C ILE A 10 -48.56 -43.06 11.44
N VAL A 11 -47.74 -42.07 11.83
CA VAL A 11 -47.25 -41.05 10.90
C VAL A 11 -45.98 -41.59 10.25
N SER A 12 -46.14 -42.08 9.02
CA SER A 12 -45.03 -42.32 8.10
C SER A 12 -44.68 -41.00 7.43
N THR A 13 -43.57 -40.38 7.82
CA THR A 13 -42.93 -39.32 7.03
C THR A 13 -41.52 -39.76 6.67
N ALA A 14 -41.32 -39.90 5.36
CA ALA A 14 -40.13 -40.43 4.71
C ALA A 14 -38.87 -39.66 5.09
N ALA A 15 -37.79 -40.39 5.39
CA ALA A 15 -36.46 -39.84 5.48
C ALA A 15 -36.01 -39.37 4.09
N PHE A 16 -35.78 -38.07 3.93
CA PHE A 16 -35.20 -37.48 2.73
C PHE A 16 -33.69 -37.75 2.74
N ALA A 17 -33.26 -38.80 2.03
CA ALA A 17 -31.85 -39.03 1.75
C ALA A 17 -31.42 -38.16 0.55
N PRO A 18 -30.35 -37.36 0.65
CA PRO A 18 -29.83 -36.65 -0.51
C PRO A 18 -29.22 -37.66 -1.49
N ALA A 19 -29.64 -37.60 -2.75
CA ALA A 19 -29.05 -38.40 -3.82
C ALA A 19 -27.57 -38.00 -4.04
N PRO A 20 -26.67 -38.94 -4.35
CA PRO A 20 -25.29 -38.62 -4.66
C PRO A 20 -25.23 -37.85 -5.99
N VAL A 21 -24.71 -36.62 -5.95
CA VAL A 21 -24.40 -35.84 -7.14
C VAL A 21 -23.15 -36.44 -7.78
N ALA A 22 -23.32 -37.09 -8.93
CA ALA A 22 -22.20 -37.58 -9.73
C ALA A 22 -21.48 -36.37 -10.38
N PHE A 23 -20.29 -36.04 -9.86
CA PHE A 23 -19.39 -35.12 -10.54
C PHE A 23 -18.85 -35.79 -11.81
N LYS A 24 -19.26 -35.29 -12.99
CA LYS A 24 -18.59 -35.63 -14.24
C LYS A 24 -17.28 -34.83 -14.31
N THR A 25 -16.16 -35.49 -14.04
CA THR A 25 -14.83 -34.98 -14.37
C THR A 25 -14.67 -34.97 -15.89
N THR A 26 -14.82 -33.80 -16.52
CA THR A 26 -14.36 -33.60 -17.89
C THR A 26 -12.87 -33.30 -17.85
N ALA A 27 -12.04 -34.32 -18.08
CA ALA A 27 -10.63 -34.12 -18.37
C ALA A 27 -10.51 -33.54 -19.79
N LEU A 28 -10.34 -32.22 -19.89
CA LEU A 28 -9.87 -31.59 -21.12
C LEU A 28 -8.38 -31.93 -21.28
N ASN A 29 -8.07 -32.88 -22.15
CA ASN A 29 -6.68 -33.10 -22.57
C ASN A 29 -6.25 -31.92 -23.45
N ALA A 30 -5.61 -30.93 -22.83
CA ALA A 30 -4.87 -29.90 -23.55
C ALA A 30 -3.63 -30.56 -24.19
N ASN A 31 -3.66 -30.77 -25.51
CA ASN A 31 -2.51 -31.28 -26.24
C ASN A 31 -1.52 -30.13 -26.43
N ILE A 32 -0.50 -30.07 -25.57
CA ILE A 32 0.57 -29.06 -25.63
C ILE A 32 1.42 -29.36 -26.86
N ARG A 33 1.33 -28.51 -27.89
CA ARG A 33 2.23 -28.59 -29.05
C ARG A 33 3.64 -28.23 -28.59
N GLY A 34 4.63 -29.02 -29.02
CA GLY A 34 6.03 -28.72 -28.77
C GLY A 34 6.47 -27.39 -29.40
N PRO A 35 7.63 -26.85 -28.98
CA PRO A 35 8.13 -25.59 -29.50
C PRO A 35 8.31 -25.66 -31.02
N THR A 36 7.72 -24.72 -31.75
CA THR A 36 7.97 -24.53 -33.19
C THR A 36 9.20 -23.65 -33.39
N GLU A 37 10.00 -23.90 -34.44
CA GLU A 37 11.23 -23.16 -34.79
C GLU A 37 11.10 -21.62 -34.82
N LYS A 38 9.89 -21.05 -34.90
CA LYS A 38 9.67 -19.61 -34.79
C LYS A 38 9.90 -19.01 -33.38
N SER A 39 10.30 -19.79 -32.38
CA SER A 39 10.59 -19.27 -31.04
C SER A 39 12.00 -18.70 -30.85
N GLU A 40 12.88 -18.77 -31.85
CA GLU A 40 14.29 -18.38 -31.68
C GLU A 40 14.56 -16.87 -31.63
N GLU A 41 13.63 -16.01 -32.06
CA GLU A 41 13.86 -14.55 -32.12
C GLU A 41 13.17 -13.72 -31.03
N LEU A 42 12.35 -14.32 -30.16
CA LEU A 42 11.76 -13.60 -29.03
C LEU A 42 12.55 -13.89 -27.76
N ARG A 43 13.63 -13.13 -27.54
CA ARG A 43 14.40 -13.05 -26.27
C ARG A 43 13.60 -12.36 -25.15
N PHE A 44 12.33 -12.69 -25.01
CA PHE A 44 11.49 -12.32 -23.87
C PHE A 44 10.89 -13.62 -23.34
N GLY A 45 11.74 -14.38 -22.64
CA GLY A 45 11.53 -15.81 -22.37
C GLY A 45 11.19 -16.09 -20.91
N TRP A 46 10.19 -16.95 -20.71
CA TRP A 46 9.98 -17.71 -19.47
C TRP A 46 10.63 -19.09 -19.68
N ASP A 47 11.51 -19.52 -18.76
CA ASP A 47 12.38 -20.69 -18.98
C ASP A 47 11.83 -22.03 -18.47
N GLY A 48 10.57 -22.06 -18.01
CA GLY A 48 10.03 -23.23 -17.30
C GLY A 48 10.06 -23.10 -15.78
N THR A 49 10.93 -22.26 -15.25
CA THR A 49 11.19 -22.11 -13.81
C THR A 49 11.24 -20.66 -13.33
N THR A 50 11.68 -19.72 -14.17
CA THR A 50 11.84 -18.29 -13.88
C THR A 50 11.62 -17.47 -15.16
N ALA A 51 11.06 -16.26 -15.03
CA ALA A 51 10.99 -15.31 -16.15
C ALA A 51 12.37 -14.68 -16.38
N LEU A 52 12.95 -14.84 -17.57
CA LEU A 52 14.28 -14.33 -17.95
C LEU A 52 14.25 -12.92 -18.56
N GLY A 53 13.11 -12.25 -18.51
CA GLY A 53 12.96 -10.94 -19.13
C GLY A 53 11.57 -10.41 -18.89
N GLY A 54 11.48 -9.56 -17.89
CA GLY A 54 10.36 -8.71 -17.54
C GLY A 54 10.93 -7.76 -16.53
N ALA A 55 10.67 -6.47 -16.67
CA ALA A 55 10.93 -5.52 -15.60
C ALA A 55 10.09 -5.96 -14.40
N VAL A 56 10.62 -6.90 -13.60
CA VAL A 56 10.48 -6.76 -12.17
C VAL A 56 11.23 -5.46 -11.94
N GLU A 57 10.48 -4.35 -11.97
CA GLU A 57 10.81 -3.20 -11.14
C GLU A 57 10.99 -3.82 -9.76
N VAL A 58 12.21 -4.30 -9.48
CA VAL A 58 12.58 -4.86 -8.19
C VAL A 58 12.38 -3.65 -7.32
N ALA A 59 11.26 -3.61 -6.59
CA ALA A 59 10.90 -2.53 -5.70
C ALA A 59 12.20 -2.12 -5.02
N LYS A 60 12.67 -0.91 -5.35
CA LYS A 60 14.02 -0.47 -4.97
C LYS A 60 14.16 -0.78 -3.48
N PRO A 61 15.25 -1.41 -3.04
CA PRO A 61 15.43 -1.71 -1.63
C PRO A 61 15.19 -0.41 -0.84
N SER A 62 14.42 -0.51 0.25
CA SER A 62 14.07 0.63 1.09
C SER A 62 15.31 1.48 1.36
N ARG A 63 15.31 2.69 0.81
CA ARG A 63 16.46 3.60 0.93
C ARG A 63 16.52 4.13 2.36
N MET A 64 17.73 4.26 2.90
CA MET A 64 17.91 4.84 4.23
C MET A 64 17.71 6.36 4.15
N LEU A 65 17.03 6.94 5.14
CA LEU A 65 16.72 8.38 5.18
C LEU A 65 18.00 9.23 5.16
N GLU A 66 19.04 8.75 5.84
CA GLU A 66 20.34 9.37 5.99
C GLU A 66 21.07 9.44 4.65
N GLU A 67 20.97 8.38 3.84
CA GLU A 67 21.58 8.34 2.50
C GLU A 67 20.89 9.31 1.54
N ILE A 68 19.56 9.41 1.61
CA ILE A 68 18.77 10.35 0.79
C ILE A 68 19.16 11.79 1.11
N ARG A 69 19.23 12.12 2.41
CA ARG A 69 19.66 13.45 2.87
C ARG A 69 21.11 13.75 2.49
N ALA A 70 22.00 12.75 2.61
CA ALA A 70 23.40 12.90 2.20
C ALA A 70 23.56 13.08 0.69
N ALA A 71 22.69 12.48 -0.11
CA ALA A 71 22.63 12.66 -1.56
C ALA A 71 22.07 14.03 -1.98
N GLY A 72 21.50 14.81 -1.04
CA GLY A 72 20.92 16.11 -1.32
C GLY A 72 19.65 16.05 -2.18
N GLU A 73 18.91 14.94 -2.09
CA GLU A 73 17.64 14.80 -2.83
C GLU A 73 16.63 15.82 -2.31
N THR A 74 16.14 16.66 -3.21
CA THR A 74 15.12 17.66 -2.89
C THR A 74 13.73 17.06 -3.01
N ILE A 75 12.78 17.64 -2.27
CA ILE A 75 11.36 17.35 -2.46
C ILE A 75 10.84 18.10 -3.71
N PRO A 76 9.76 17.61 -4.36
CA PRO A 76 9.12 18.32 -5.47
C PRO A 76 8.58 19.69 -5.06
N GLU A 77 8.61 20.67 -5.99
CA GLU A 77 8.11 22.04 -5.74
C GLU A 77 6.64 22.06 -5.26
N ALA A 78 5.79 21.20 -5.83
CA ALA A 78 4.40 21.05 -5.39
C ALA A 78 4.29 20.62 -3.92
N CYS A 79 5.20 19.76 -3.45
CA CYS A 79 5.27 19.34 -2.05
C CYS A 79 5.77 20.48 -1.15
N GLU A 80 6.72 21.30 -1.61
CA GLU A 80 7.18 22.48 -0.87
C GLU A 80 6.04 23.49 -0.67
N LEU A 81 5.29 23.79 -1.74
CA LEU A 81 4.13 24.67 -1.68
C LEU A 81 3.04 24.11 -0.76
N PHE A 82 2.78 22.81 -0.82
CA PHE A 82 1.83 22.15 0.07
C PHE A 82 2.26 22.27 1.54
N ASN A 83 3.54 22.03 1.85
CA ASN A 83 4.06 22.14 3.21
C ASN A 83 3.95 23.57 3.75
N ALA A 84 4.25 24.58 2.92
CA ALA A 84 4.06 25.98 3.31
C ALA A 84 2.59 26.31 3.62
N ASN A 85 1.65 25.80 2.83
CA ASN A 85 0.22 25.98 3.10
C ASN A 85 -0.22 25.26 4.39
N LEU A 86 0.31 24.07 4.67
CA LEU A 86 0.03 23.30 5.87
C LEU A 86 0.51 24.00 7.16
N GLU A 87 1.62 24.73 7.09
CA GLU A 87 2.13 25.55 8.19
C GLU A 87 1.21 26.76 8.46
N MET A 88 0.67 27.36 7.40
CA MET A 88 -0.21 28.54 7.51
C MET A 88 -1.64 28.20 7.95
N ASP A 89 -2.27 27.19 7.34
CA ASP A 89 -3.65 26.75 7.63
C ASP A 89 -3.82 25.26 7.31
N GLY A 90 -3.41 24.41 8.26
CA GLY A 90 -3.49 22.95 8.13
C GLY A 90 -4.78 22.33 8.66
N ASP A 91 -5.71 23.12 9.21
CA ASP A 91 -6.87 22.58 9.93
C ASP A 91 -7.93 22.00 8.98
N SER A 92 -7.91 22.39 7.71
CA SER A 92 -8.84 21.92 6.67
C SER A 92 -8.30 20.77 5.82
N VAL A 93 -7.04 20.37 6.02
CA VAL A 93 -6.40 19.33 5.20
C VAL A 93 -7.12 17.99 5.39
N MET A 94 -7.35 17.31 4.27
CA MET A 94 -7.88 15.95 4.22
C MET A 94 -6.76 14.97 3.93
N PHE A 95 -6.83 13.80 4.58
CA PHE A 95 -5.85 12.74 4.45
C PHE A 95 -5.76 12.24 3.00
N GLU A 96 -6.88 12.17 2.30
CA GLU A 96 -6.95 11.74 0.90
C GLU A 96 -6.15 12.67 -0.01
N ASP A 97 -6.18 13.98 0.24
CA ASP A 97 -5.42 14.97 -0.54
C ASP A 97 -3.91 14.79 -0.30
N VAL A 98 -3.51 14.51 0.95
CA VAL A 98 -2.11 14.22 1.30
C VAL A 98 -1.64 12.96 0.60
N ILE A 99 -2.43 11.88 0.63
CA ILE A 99 -2.07 10.63 -0.03
C ILE A 99 -2.04 10.80 -1.55
N ALA A 100 -2.95 11.57 -2.14
CA ALA A 100 -2.95 11.87 -3.57
C ALA A 100 -1.67 12.63 -3.98
N LEU A 101 -1.28 13.65 -3.22
CA LEU A 101 -0.04 14.40 -3.45
C LEU A 101 1.20 13.48 -3.35
N ILE A 102 1.25 12.62 -2.34
CA ILE A 102 2.35 11.65 -2.18
C ILE A 102 2.36 10.68 -3.36
N ASP A 103 1.22 10.12 -3.73
CA ASP A 103 1.12 9.14 -4.81
C ASP A 103 1.37 9.77 -6.20
N GLU A 104 1.20 11.08 -6.37
CA GLU A 104 1.57 11.79 -7.59
C GLU A 104 3.10 11.85 -7.77
N HIS A 105 3.83 12.20 -6.72
CA HIS A 105 5.27 12.47 -6.81
C HIS A 105 6.19 11.36 -6.30
N TYR A 106 5.66 10.37 -5.59
CA TYR A 106 6.43 9.28 -5.00
C TYR A 106 5.84 7.93 -5.37
N GLU A 107 6.71 6.94 -5.50
CA GLU A 107 6.36 5.52 -5.53
C GLU A 107 6.41 4.99 -4.09
N SER A 108 5.33 4.33 -3.68
CA SER A 108 5.25 3.71 -2.36
C SER A 108 5.67 2.25 -2.42
N GLY A 109 6.48 1.85 -1.45
CA GLY A 109 6.92 0.48 -1.21
C GLY A 109 6.31 -0.08 0.07
N LEU A 110 6.18 -1.41 0.13
CA LEU A 110 5.75 -2.10 1.34
C LEU A 110 6.92 -2.23 2.32
N ILE A 111 6.79 -1.59 3.48
CA ILE A 111 7.84 -1.59 4.51
C ILE A 111 7.23 -1.85 5.88
N GLU A 112 7.97 -2.59 6.70
CA GLU A 112 7.68 -2.69 8.13
C GLU A 112 8.28 -1.47 8.84
N PHE A 113 7.48 -0.77 9.64
CA PHE A 113 7.94 0.39 10.38
C PHE A 113 7.46 0.38 11.83
N LYS A 114 8.29 0.93 12.71
CA LYS A 114 7.98 1.13 14.12
C LYS A 114 7.56 2.57 14.37
N ASN A 115 6.54 2.74 15.19
CA ASN A 115 6.07 4.02 15.67
C ASN A 115 5.76 3.88 17.16
N GLY A 116 6.69 4.29 18.01
CA GLY A 116 6.67 4.04 19.45
C GLY A 116 6.65 2.56 19.78
N ASP A 117 5.70 2.14 20.62
CA ASP A 117 5.48 0.73 20.97
C ASP A 117 4.77 -0.11 19.88
N ILE A 118 4.32 0.51 18.79
CA ILE A 118 3.61 -0.18 17.70
C ILE A 118 4.60 -0.55 16.60
N VAL A 119 4.60 -1.82 16.21
CA VAL A 119 5.30 -2.32 15.02
C VAL A 119 4.26 -2.66 13.96
N ASN A 120 4.31 -1.99 12.82
CA ASN A 120 3.41 -2.20 11.70
C ASN A 120 4.12 -3.05 10.65
N LYS A 121 3.56 -4.22 10.32
CA LYS A 121 4.16 -5.11 9.31
C LYS A 121 4.01 -4.55 7.90
N GLN A 122 4.75 -5.13 6.96
CA GLN A 122 4.59 -4.83 5.53
C GLN A 122 3.11 -4.97 5.10
N GLY A 123 2.56 -3.90 4.50
CA GLY A 123 1.16 -3.84 4.07
C GLY A 123 0.15 -3.45 5.16
N GLU A 124 0.59 -3.29 6.41
CA GLU A 124 -0.25 -2.76 7.48
C GLU A 124 -0.07 -1.24 7.61
N ASN A 125 -1.19 -0.52 7.74
CA ASN A 125 -1.19 0.93 7.94
C ASN A 125 -0.34 1.69 6.90
N GLU A 126 -0.44 1.28 5.64
CA GLU A 126 0.32 1.85 4.52
C GLU A 126 0.21 3.38 4.45
N GLY A 127 -0.99 3.91 4.72
CA GLY A 127 -1.21 5.35 4.79
C GLY A 127 -0.33 6.06 5.83
N SER A 128 -0.17 5.47 7.03
CA SER A 128 0.76 5.99 8.04
C SER A 128 2.22 5.84 7.63
N ALA A 129 2.58 4.74 6.95
CA ALA A 129 3.94 4.55 6.43
C ALA A 129 4.30 5.63 5.40
N LYS A 130 3.37 5.95 4.48
CA LYS A 130 3.52 7.02 3.49
C LYS A 130 3.67 8.39 4.16
N VAL A 131 2.76 8.75 5.07
CA VAL A 131 2.80 10.05 5.77
C VAL A 131 4.10 10.22 6.56
N LEU A 132 4.51 9.24 7.35
CA LEU A 132 5.74 9.31 8.14
C LEU A 132 6.98 9.43 7.25
N SER A 133 7.03 8.65 6.17
CA SER A 133 8.14 8.72 5.21
C SER A 133 8.20 10.07 4.52
N TYR A 134 7.05 10.61 4.09
CA TYR A 134 6.96 11.92 3.44
C TYR A 134 7.39 13.04 4.38
N ALA A 135 6.90 13.02 5.62
CA ALA A 135 7.24 14.02 6.62
C ALA A 135 8.73 13.99 6.99
N ALA A 136 9.33 12.79 7.05
CA ALA A 136 10.76 12.62 7.29
C ALA A 136 11.62 13.15 6.12
N LEU A 137 11.19 12.88 4.88
CA LEU A 137 11.82 13.42 3.67
C LEU A 137 11.74 14.95 3.61
N SER A 138 10.58 15.51 3.97
CA SER A 138 10.31 16.94 4.00
C SER A 138 10.87 17.66 5.23
N ASN A 139 11.53 16.94 6.16
CA ASN A 139 12.04 17.46 7.43
C ASN A 139 10.99 18.22 8.27
N LEU A 140 9.74 17.74 8.26
CA LEU A 140 8.67 18.37 9.02
C LEU A 140 8.82 18.11 10.51
N ASP A 141 8.43 19.08 11.32
CA ASP A 141 8.36 18.93 12.76
C ASP A 141 7.19 18.02 13.16
N LYS A 142 7.15 17.65 14.45
CA LYS A 142 6.15 16.73 14.99
C LYS A 142 4.72 17.28 14.81
N GLU A 143 4.50 18.57 15.03
CA GLU A 143 3.16 19.16 15.01
C GLU A 143 2.64 19.24 13.58
N THR A 144 3.48 19.67 12.64
CA THR A 144 3.12 19.70 11.22
C THR A 144 2.90 18.31 10.65
N THR A 145 3.70 17.32 11.08
CA THR A 145 3.51 15.92 10.70
C THR A 145 2.16 15.39 11.17
N LEU A 146 1.71 15.75 12.37
CA LEU A 146 0.39 15.34 12.87
C LEU A 146 -0.76 15.85 11.99
N LYS A 147 -0.64 17.06 11.45
CA LYS A 147 -1.63 17.64 10.54
C LYS A 147 -1.76 16.88 9.22
N LEU A 148 -0.74 16.15 8.78
CA LEU A 148 -0.80 15.34 7.55
C LEU A 148 -1.81 14.18 7.64
N TRP A 149 -2.16 13.73 8.86
CA TRP A 149 -3.26 12.77 9.02
C TRP A 149 -4.65 13.40 8.86
N GLY A 150 -4.72 14.72 8.67
CA GLY A 150 -5.95 15.46 8.35
C GLY A 150 -7.07 15.22 9.36
N GLN A 151 -8.20 14.76 8.86
CA GLN A 151 -9.40 14.44 9.64
C GLN A 151 -9.13 13.42 10.74
N TYR A 152 -8.29 12.40 10.50
CA TYR A 152 -8.02 11.37 11.49
C TYR A 152 -7.28 11.91 12.72
N TYR A 153 -6.42 12.93 12.52
CA TYR A 153 -5.80 13.62 13.65
C TYR A 153 -6.83 14.43 14.45
N ARG A 154 -7.75 15.13 13.76
CA ARG A 154 -8.83 15.88 14.41
C ARG A 154 -9.77 14.95 15.19
N ASP A 155 -10.08 13.78 14.65
CA ASP A 155 -10.92 12.78 15.31
C ASP A 155 -10.27 12.24 16.58
N VAL A 156 -8.95 11.97 16.55
CA VAL A 156 -8.17 11.56 17.73
C VAL A 156 -8.16 12.65 18.79
N LEU A 157 -8.04 13.93 18.41
CA LEU A 157 -8.13 15.06 19.35
C LEU A 157 -9.53 15.19 19.96
N ALA A 158 -10.58 14.91 19.19
CA ALA A 158 -11.96 14.93 19.67
C ALA A 158 -12.30 13.74 20.59
N THR A 159 -11.52 12.65 20.51
CA THR A 159 -11.73 11.41 21.27
C THR A 159 -10.49 11.04 22.11
N PRO A 160 -10.18 11.79 23.18
CA PRO A 160 -8.96 11.56 23.96
C PRO A 160 -8.87 10.14 24.56
N ASP A 161 -10.02 9.55 24.92
CA ASP A 161 -10.11 8.21 25.50
C ASP A 161 -10.32 7.08 24.46
N GLY A 162 -10.29 7.40 23.16
CA GLY A 162 -10.43 6.42 22.08
C GLY A 162 -9.21 5.51 21.92
N ASP A 163 -9.40 4.33 21.33
CA ASP A 163 -8.36 3.35 21.00
C ASP A 163 -8.11 3.21 19.48
N ASP A 164 -8.78 4.04 18.69
CA ASP A 164 -8.64 4.17 17.25
C ASP A 164 -7.33 4.88 16.85
N HIS A 165 -6.93 4.70 15.58
CA HIS A 165 -5.76 5.36 14.99
C HIS A 165 -4.47 5.25 15.84
N GLY A 166 -4.13 4.03 16.26
CA GLY A 166 -2.99 3.77 17.15
C GLY A 166 -1.69 4.45 16.72
N ASN A 167 -1.38 4.52 15.42
CA ASN A 167 -0.20 5.22 14.91
C ASN A 167 -0.21 6.73 15.21
N ILE A 168 -1.34 7.42 15.03
CA ILE A 168 -1.45 8.86 15.31
C ILE A 168 -1.26 9.08 16.82
N ARG A 169 -1.97 8.32 17.66
CA ARG A 169 -1.86 8.42 19.12
C ARG A 169 -0.46 8.13 19.63
N ASN A 170 0.23 7.17 19.04
CA ASN A 170 1.60 6.85 19.46
C ASN A 170 2.60 7.91 19.01
N PHE A 171 2.42 8.45 17.80
CA PHE A 171 3.25 9.54 17.30
C PHE A 171 3.04 10.83 18.09
N MET A 172 1.82 11.11 18.57
CA MET A 172 1.56 12.21 19.50
C MET A 172 2.36 12.07 20.81
N LYS A 173 2.59 10.85 21.30
CA LYS A 173 3.35 10.60 22.53
C LYS A 173 4.86 10.61 22.30
N THR A 174 5.31 9.81 21.35
CA THR A 174 6.75 9.52 21.13
C THR A 174 7.40 10.45 20.11
N GLY A 175 6.64 11.02 19.18
CA GLY A 175 7.15 11.84 18.09
C GLY A 175 8.17 11.11 17.22
N TRP A 176 9.11 11.87 16.66
CA TRP A 176 10.17 11.33 15.81
C TRP A 176 11.12 10.36 16.53
N GLU A 177 11.28 10.48 17.85
CA GLU A 177 12.08 9.52 18.64
C GLU A 177 11.48 8.10 18.61
N GLY A 178 10.16 7.98 18.38
CA GLY A 178 9.48 6.70 18.25
C GLY A 178 9.55 6.08 16.86
N VAL A 179 10.09 6.78 15.86
CA VAL A 179 10.11 6.35 14.44
C VAL A 179 11.56 6.30 13.94
N PRO A 180 12.31 5.24 14.25
CA PRO A 180 13.75 5.17 13.93
C PRO A 180 14.06 4.88 12.46
N PHE A 181 13.06 4.53 11.63
CA PHE A 181 13.24 4.13 10.23
C PHE A 181 14.31 3.02 10.02
N GLU A 182 14.38 2.04 10.92
CA GLU A 182 15.39 0.96 10.88
C GLU A 182 15.42 0.18 9.56
N ASN A 183 14.25 0.01 8.92
CA ASN A 183 14.11 -0.70 7.66
C ASN A 183 14.18 0.23 6.43
N GLY A 184 14.46 1.53 6.63
CA GLY A 184 14.42 2.57 5.60
C GLY A 184 13.08 3.31 5.52
N ILE A 185 12.87 4.04 4.42
CA ILE A 185 11.62 4.77 4.15
C ILE A 185 10.74 4.06 3.12
N ALA A 186 9.43 4.31 3.19
CA ALA A 186 8.43 3.72 2.30
C ALA A 186 8.36 4.38 0.92
N LEU A 187 9.00 5.54 0.72
CA LEU A 187 8.80 6.38 -0.46
C LEU A 187 10.07 6.49 -1.29
N THR A 188 9.92 6.39 -2.61
CA THR A 188 10.95 6.74 -3.58
C THR A 188 10.43 7.85 -4.47
N ARG A 189 11.17 8.95 -4.62
CA ARG A 189 10.78 10.02 -5.53
C ARG A 189 10.64 9.48 -6.96
N LYS A 190 9.52 9.79 -7.60
CA LYS A 190 9.36 9.54 -9.03
C LYS A 190 10.28 10.50 -9.77
N ASN A 191 10.97 9.97 -10.77
CA ASN A 191 11.56 10.83 -11.78
C ASN A 191 10.41 11.43 -12.57
N SER A 192 9.84 12.52 -12.05
CA SER A 192 9.11 13.46 -12.89
C SER A 192 10.18 14.00 -13.81
N GLY A 193 10.36 13.35 -14.97
CA GLY A 193 11.01 14.00 -16.08
C GLY A 193 10.19 15.25 -16.29
N ASP A 194 10.75 16.40 -15.95
CA ASP A 194 10.42 17.59 -16.69
C ASP A 194 10.76 17.19 -18.12
N ASN A 195 9.76 16.73 -18.85
CA ASN A 195 9.83 16.52 -20.29
C ASN A 195 9.85 17.91 -20.93
N GLU A 196 10.75 18.78 -20.44
CA GLU A 196 11.27 19.89 -21.17
C GLU A 196 12.00 19.23 -22.35
N TRP A 197 11.21 18.92 -23.36
CA TRP A 197 11.66 18.88 -24.73
C TRP A 197 12.41 20.19 -24.93
N ASP A 198 13.72 20.16 -24.71
CA ASP A 198 14.62 21.24 -25.00
C ASP A 198 14.62 21.38 -26.53
N ALA A 199 13.70 22.22 -27.03
CA ALA A 199 13.55 22.51 -28.43
C ALA A 199 14.82 23.17 -29.03
N PHE A 200 15.81 23.51 -28.20
CA PHE A 200 17.12 24.03 -28.63
C PHE A 200 18.23 22.98 -28.70
N ALA A 201 18.00 21.76 -28.20
CA ALA A 201 19.00 20.68 -28.22
C ALA A 201 19.30 20.14 -29.64
N GLU A 202 18.48 20.44 -30.66
CA GLU A 202 18.74 20.04 -32.05
C GLU A 202 19.43 21.13 -32.91
N SER A 203 20.00 22.17 -32.31
CA SER A 203 20.71 23.22 -33.09
C SER A 203 22.12 22.84 -33.57
N TRP A 204 22.54 21.58 -33.44
CA TRP A 204 23.83 21.10 -33.99
C TRP A 204 23.68 19.86 -34.85
N ILE A 205 23.15 20.06 -36.05
CA ILE A 205 23.48 19.24 -37.22
C ILE A 205 24.58 20.01 -37.98
N PRO A 206 25.85 19.57 -37.93
CA PRO A 206 26.92 20.16 -38.73
C PRO A 206 26.74 19.92 -40.24
#